data_AF-A0A0C9RRN7-F1
#
_entry.id   AF-A0A0C9RRN7-F1
#
_cell.length_a   1.000
_cell.length_b   1.000
_cell.length_c   1.000
_cell.angle_alpha   90.00
_cell.angle_beta   90.00
_cell.angle_gamma   90.00
#
_symmetry.space_group_name_H-M   'P 1'
#
loop_
_entity.id
_entity.type
_entity.pdbx_description
1 polymer ?
#
loop_
_entity_poly.entity_id
_entity_poly.type
_entity_poly.pdbx_seq_one_letter_code
_entity_poly.pdbx_strand_id
1 'polypeptide(L)'
;STQEYEVEDVLAIRKEKDRTLFFIKWKNWSSRFNSWETEESVQNCMSLVLDCCIRTNSSYRGNIVQRALRLACRAEDPDVAMLSRLSGFRVPENGFVR
;
A
#
# COMPACT_ATOMS: atom_id res chain seq x y z
N SER A 1 -7.32 -19.10 12.98
CA SER A 1 -6.08 -18.98 12.19
C SER A 1 -6.41 -18.14 10.97
N THR A 2 -5.86 -16.93 10.88
CA THR A 2 -5.97 -16.07 9.69
C THR A 2 -4.88 -16.49 8.72
N GLN A 3 -5.26 -16.78 7.48
CA GLN A 3 -4.33 -17.30 6.48
C GLN A 3 -3.74 -16.14 5.68
N GLU A 4 -2.42 -16.08 5.59
CA GLU A 4 -1.68 -15.05 4.86
C GLU A 4 -1.19 -15.61 3.54
N TYR A 5 -1.27 -14.79 2.49
CA TYR A 5 -0.86 -15.14 1.14
C TYR A 5 0.03 -14.04 0.56
N GLU A 6 1.00 -14.41 -0.27
CA GLU A 6 1.90 -13.44 -0.87
C GLU A 6 1.21 -12.67 -2.01
N VAL A 7 1.26 -11.34 -1.92
CA VAL A 7 0.69 -10.42 -2.91
C VAL A 7 1.73 -10.14 -4.00
N GLU A 8 1.31 -10.23 -5.27
CA GLU A 8 2.13 -9.88 -6.42
C GLU A 8 1.92 -8.43 -6.84
N ASP A 9 0.67 -7.96 -6.91
CA ASP A 9 0.36 -6.55 -7.22
C ASP A 9 -1.03 -6.14 -6.69
N VAL A 10 -1.25 -4.84 -6.52
CA VAL A 10 -2.57 -4.24 -6.30
C VAL A 10 -3.01 -3.61 -7.62
N LEU A 11 -4.02 -4.21 -8.25
CA LEU A 11 -4.41 -3.85 -9.61
C LEU A 11 -5.31 -2.61 -9.65
N ALA A 12 -6.22 -2.50 -8.69
CA ALA A 12 -7.21 -1.43 -8.62
C ALA A 12 -7.65 -1.13 -7.18
N ILE A 13 -8.19 0.07 -6.99
CA ILE A 13 -8.76 0.53 -5.72
C ILE A 13 -10.14 1.08 -6.02
N ARG A 14 -11.14 0.72 -5.22
CA ARG A 14 -12.48 1.30 -5.31
C ARG A 14 -13.01 1.68 -3.94
N LYS A 15 -13.84 2.72 -3.92
CA LYS A 15 -14.56 3.16 -2.73
C LYS A 15 -16.01 2.68 -2.82
N GLU A 16 -16.43 1.92 -1.83
CA GLU A 16 -17.83 1.65 -1.53
C GLU A 16 -18.25 2.54 -0.36
N LYS A 17 -19.57 2.67 -0.09
CA LYS A 17 -20.14 3.66 0.85
C LYS A 17 -19.28 3.88 2.10
N ASP A 18 -18.97 2.82 2.82
CA ASP A 18 -18.25 2.88 4.11
C ASP A 18 -16.89 2.19 4.10
N ARG A 19 -16.42 1.70 2.95
CA ARG A 19 -15.18 0.90 2.87
C ARG A 19 -14.42 1.11 1.58
N THR A 20 -13.11 1.01 1.68
CA THR A 20 -12.21 0.95 0.51
C THR A 20 -11.83 -0.51 0.29
N LEU A 21 -11.92 -0.96 -0.96
CA LEU A 21 -11.52 -2.31 -1.37
C LEU A 21 -10.36 -2.24 -2.38
N PHE A 22 -9.52 -3.27 -2.35
CA PHE A 22 -8.29 -3.39 -3.13
C PHE A 22 -8.34 -4.68 -3.95
N PHE A 23 -8.16 -4.58 -5.27
CA PHE A 23 -8.17 -5.75 -6.14
C PHE A 23 -6.77 -6.35 -6.22
N ILE A 24 -6.61 -7.53 -5.61
CA ILE A 24 -5.31 -8.15 -5.39
C ILE A 24 -4.98 -9.15 -6.49
N LYS A 25 -3.77 -9.07 -7.04
CA LYS A 25 -3.14 -10.15 -7.80
C LYS A 25 -2.30 -10.98 -6.84
N TRP A 26 -2.68 -12.25 -6.68
CA TRP A 26 -1.96 -13.18 -5.81
C TRP A 26 -0.76 -13.81 -6.53
N LYS A 27 0.37 -13.93 -5.84
CA LYS A 27 1.60 -14.46 -6.44
C LYS A 27 1.49 -15.94 -6.77
N ASN A 28 1.93 -16.32 -7.97
CA ASN A 28 1.85 -17.69 -8.49
C ASN A 28 0.41 -18.22 -8.71
N TRP A 29 -0.61 -17.38 -8.55
CA TRP A 29 -1.99 -17.72 -8.88
C TRP A 29 -2.41 -17.03 -10.18
N SER A 30 -3.23 -17.71 -10.97
CA SER A 30 -3.83 -17.11 -12.17
C SER A 30 -4.80 -16.00 -11.80
N SER A 31 -5.02 -15.04 -12.71
CA SER A 31 -5.91 -13.88 -12.52
C SER A 31 -7.36 -14.22 -12.11
N ARG A 32 -7.84 -15.43 -12.39
CA ARG A 32 -9.16 -15.91 -11.93
C ARG A 32 -9.32 -15.96 -10.41
N PHE A 33 -8.21 -16.00 -9.68
CA PHE A 33 -8.21 -16.02 -8.21
C PHE A 33 -8.08 -14.63 -7.61
N ASN A 34 -7.91 -13.59 -8.42
CA ASN A 34 -7.84 -12.22 -7.93
C ASN A 34 -9.13 -11.89 -7.16
N SER A 35 -8.99 -11.24 -6.01
CA SER A 35 -10.09 -10.93 -5.11
C SER A 35 -10.03 -9.48 -4.65
N TRP A 36 -11.17 -9.00 -4.15
CA TRP A 36 -11.27 -7.69 -3.51
C TRP A 36 -11.06 -7.86 -2.01
N GLU A 37 -9.99 -7.27 -1.49
CA GLU A 37 -9.62 -7.30 -0.08
C GLU A 37 -9.91 -5.97 0.61
N THR A 38 -10.07 -6.01 1.94
CA THR A 38 -10.31 -4.82 2.77
C THR A 38 -9.02 -4.09 3.13
N GLU A 39 -9.13 -2.86 3.61
CA GLU A 39 -7.98 -2.10 4.14
C GLU A 39 -7.25 -2.87 5.25
N GLU A 40 -7.99 -3.61 6.09
CA GLU A 40 -7.43 -4.40 7.18
C GLU A 40 -6.58 -5.56 6.67
N SER A 41 -7.00 -6.24 5.58
CA SER A 41 -6.29 -7.36 4.97
C SER A 41 -4.99 -6.94 4.26
N VAL A 42 -4.90 -5.71 3.75
CA VAL A 42 -3.76 -5.25 2.92
C VAL A 42 -2.69 -4.46 3.69
N GLN A 43 -2.77 -4.43 5.03
CA GLN A 43 -1.86 -3.63 5.86
C GLN A 43 -0.37 -4.00 5.66
N ASN A 44 -0.09 -5.26 5.34
CA ASN A 44 1.28 -5.76 5.15
C ASN A 44 1.84 -5.49 3.73
N CYS A 45 1.07 -4.89 2.82
CA CYS A 45 1.50 -4.59 1.46
C CYS A 45 1.18 -3.15 1.01
N MET A 46 1.18 -2.21 1.97
CA MET A 46 0.89 -0.79 1.70
C MET A 46 1.81 -0.11 0.68
N SER A 47 3.01 -0.65 0.47
CA SER A 47 3.92 -0.26 -0.61
C SER A 47 3.31 -0.47 -2.00
N LEU A 48 2.68 -1.63 -2.24
CA LEU A 48 2.00 -1.95 -3.50
C LEU A 48 0.71 -1.16 -3.65
N VAL A 49 0.00 -0.91 -2.55
CA VAL A 49 -1.17 -0.03 -2.55
C VAL A 49 -0.78 1.39 -2.99
N LEU A 50 0.34 1.92 -2.46
CA LEU A 50 0.87 3.21 -2.87
C LEU A 50 1.26 3.24 -4.34
N ASP A 51 1.90 2.20 -4.87
CA ASP A 51 2.22 2.09 -6.30
C ASP A 51 0.97 2.12 -7.16
N CYS A 52 -0.07 1.36 -6.78
CA CYS A 52 -1.36 1.41 -7.44
C CYS A 52 -1.95 2.83 -7.40
N CYS A 53 -1.90 3.51 -6.25
CA CYS A 53 -2.39 4.89 -6.13
C CYS A 53 -1.65 5.85 -7.06
N ILE A 54 -0.33 5.75 -7.15
CA ILE A 54 0.49 6.58 -8.04
C ILE A 54 0.14 6.28 -9.50
N ARG A 55 0.10 5.00 -9.88
CA ARG A 55 -0.19 4.55 -11.25
C ARG A 55 -1.58 4.94 -11.73
N THR A 56 -2.58 4.90 -10.85
CA THR A 56 -3.99 5.18 -11.19
C THR A 56 -4.43 6.60 -10.86
N ASN A 57 -3.53 7.44 -10.33
CA ASN A 57 -3.86 8.75 -9.77
C ASN A 57 -5.03 8.70 -8.77
N SER A 58 -5.08 7.67 -7.94
CA SER A 58 -6.15 7.46 -6.96
C SER A 58 -6.07 8.48 -5.82
N SER A 59 -7.23 9.04 -5.45
CA SER A 59 -7.35 9.94 -4.30
C SER A 59 -7.00 9.29 -2.96
N TYR A 60 -6.99 7.95 -2.90
CA TYR A 60 -6.60 7.20 -1.71
C TYR A 60 -5.15 7.48 -1.28
N ARG A 61 -4.28 7.95 -2.20
CA ARG A 61 -2.93 8.42 -1.89
C ARG A 61 -2.92 9.42 -0.72
N GLY A 62 -3.90 10.33 -0.67
CA GLY A 62 -4.00 11.33 0.40
C GLY A 62 -4.19 10.69 1.78
N ASN A 63 -4.99 9.63 1.87
CA ASN A 63 -5.21 8.89 3.12
C ASN A 63 -3.91 8.22 3.59
N ILE A 64 -3.17 7.61 2.66
CA ILE A 64 -1.88 6.97 2.96
C ILE A 64 -0.88 8.00 3.49
N VAL A 65 -0.72 9.14 2.80
CA VAL A 65 0.17 10.23 3.24
C VAL A 65 -0.21 10.72 4.63
N GLN A 66 -1.51 11.00 4.86
CA GLN A 66 -1.98 11.50 6.15
C GLN A 66 -1.80 10.49 7.29
N ARG A 67 -1.98 9.19 7.01
CA ARG A 67 -1.76 8.11 7.99
C ARG A 67 -0.27 7.98 8.32
N ALA A 68 0.59 7.98 7.29
CA ALA A 68 2.03 7.87 7.47
C ALA A 68 2.60 9.07 8.24
N LEU A 69 2.16 10.30 7.93
CA LEU A 69 2.53 11.49 8.71
C LEU A 69 2.11 11.37 10.18
N ARG A 70 0.88 10.92 10.46
CA ARG A 70 0.40 10.71 11.83
C ARG A 70 1.23 9.67 12.59
N LEU A 71 1.62 8.59 11.91
CA LEU A 71 2.48 7.56 12.49
C LEU A 71 3.89 8.13 12.72
N ALA A 72 4.49 8.79 11.74
CA ALA A 72 5.82 9.39 11.84
C ALA A 72 5.93 10.39 12.98
N CYS A 73 4.93 11.26 13.16
CA CYS A 73 4.91 12.23 14.25
C CYS A 73 4.77 11.60 15.65
N ARG A 74 4.40 10.32 15.75
CA ARG A 74 4.18 9.62 17.02
C ARG A 74 5.09 8.42 17.23
N ALA A 75 5.84 8.00 16.21
CA ALA A 75 6.66 6.81 16.23
C ALA A 75 8.05 7.14 16.76
N GLU A 76 8.57 6.25 17.60
CA GLU A 76 9.98 6.25 18.00
C GLU A 76 10.87 5.80 16.82
N ASP A 77 10.35 4.92 15.95
CA ASP A 77 11.01 4.43 14.73
C ASP A 77 9.99 4.21 13.57
N PRO A 78 9.80 5.20 12.68
CA PRO A 78 8.84 5.09 11.57
C PRO A 78 9.40 4.36 10.33
N ASP A 79 8.51 3.77 9.51
CA ASP A 79 8.88 3.20 8.20
C ASP A 79 9.32 4.30 7.22
N VAL A 80 10.62 4.58 7.22
CA VAL A 80 11.25 5.65 6.42
C VAL A 80 11.15 5.37 4.92
N ALA A 81 11.13 4.10 4.50
CA ALA A 81 11.03 3.74 3.08
C ALA A 81 9.66 4.14 2.53
N MET A 82 8.58 3.86 3.29
CA MET A 82 7.24 4.30 2.94
C MET A 82 7.12 5.82 2.94
N LEU A 83 7.66 6.51 3.96
CA LEU A 83 7.62 7.97 4.07
C LEU A 83 8.39 8.66 2.94
N SER A 84 9.58 8.17 2.60
CA SER A 84 10.40 8.69 1.50
C SER A 84 9.62 8.64 0.19
N ARG A 85 9.01 7.48 -0.12
CA ARG A 85 8.21 7.29 -1.33
C ARG A 85 7.00 8.21 -1.38
N LEU A 86 6.32 8.41 -0.26
CA LEU A 86 5.16 9.31 -0.16
C LEU A 86 5.53 10.77 -0.46
N SER A 87 6.67 11.21 0.05
CA SER A 87 7.25 12.54 -0.17
C SER A 87 7.88 12.71 -1.57
N GLY A 88 7.85 11.67 -2.41
CA GLY A 88 8.45 11.70 -3.76
C GLY A 88 9.97 11.55 -3.78
N PHE A 89 10.59 11.23 -2.64
CA PHE A 89 12.01 10.92 -2.56
C PHE A 89 12.24 9.46 -2.98
N ARG A 90 13.15 9.25 -3.93
CA ARG A 90 13.64 7.92 -4.28
C ARG A 90 14.67 7.47 -3.24
N VAL A 91 14.40 6.36 -2.57
CA VAL A 91 15.42 5.65 -1.80
C VAL A 91 16.33 4.94 -2.80
N PRO A 92 17.64 5.22 -2.83
CA PRO A 92 18.56 4.50 -3.72
C PRO A 92 18.67 3.03 -3.29
N GLU A 93 19.09 2.15 -4.19
CA GLU A 93 19.19 0.70 -3.92
C GLU A 93 20.07 0.34 -2.71
N ASN A 94 21.00 1.24 -2.34
CA ASN A 94 21.85 1.09 -1.17
C ASN A 94 21.15 1.46 0.16
N GLY A 95 19.91 1.93 0.13
CA GLY A 95 19.10 2.24 1.31
C GLY A 95 19.37 3.60 1.96
N PHE A 96 20.31 4.41 1.46
CA PHE A 96 20.69 5.68 2.10
C PHE A 96 20.15 6.89 1.34
N VAL A 97 19.32 7.70 2.00
CA VAL A 97 18.95 9.05 1.54
C VAL A 97 20.03 10.03 2.06
N ARG A 98 20.68 10.79 1.17
CA ARG A 98 21.67 11.83 1.54
C ARG A 98 20.99 13.13 1.95
#